data_AF-A0A1I6QKM3-F1
#
_entry.id   AF-A0A1I6QKM3-F1
#
_cell.length_a   1.000
_cell.length_b   1.000
_cell.length_c   1.000
_cell.angle_alpha   90.00
_cell.angle_beta   90.00
_cell.angle_gamma   90.00
#
_symmetry.space_group_name_H-M   'P 1'
#
loop_
_entity.id
_entity.type
_entity.pdbx_description
1 polymer ?
#
loop_
_entity_poly.entity_id
_entity_poly.type
_entity_poly.pdbx_seq_one_letter_code
_entity_poly.pdbx_strand_id
1 'polypeptide(L)' 'MDGSGYSWTLSRDGDQWRWRAVDRVDQTVLTQGVARTRAEAAVFLARAMSLGVLRQQGAAAA' A
#
# COMPACT_ATOMS: atom_id res chain seq x y z
N MET A 1 -3.41 -17.59 -12.04
CA MET A 1 -3.02 -16.44 -11.20
C MET A 1 -4.28 -15.98 -10.52
N ASP A 2 -4.45 -16.44 -9.28
CA ASP A 2 -5.46 -15.98 -8.36
C ASP A 2 -5.29 -14.46 -8.15
N GLY A 3 -6.39 -13.71 -8.26
CA GLY A 3 -6.38 -12.24 -8.13
C GLY A 3 -6.03 -11.74 -6.72
N SER A 4 -5.70 -12.64 -5.80
CA SER A 4 -5.28 -12.40 -4.43
C SER A 4 -3.96 -11.64 -4.39
N GLY A 5 -3.97 -10.43 -3.84
CA GLY A 5 -2.76 -9.67 -3.61
C GLY A 5 -3.01 -8.17 -3.67
N TYR A 6 -1.92 -7.43 -3.65
CA TYR A 6 -1.93 -5.98 -3.70
C TYR A 6 -1.23 -5.47 -4.95
N SER A 7 -1.60 -4.28 -5.36
CA SER A 7 -0.83 -3.44 -6.26
C SER A 7 -0.41 -2.18 -5.52
N TRP A 8 0.69 -1.57 -5.93
CA TRP A 8 1.17 -0.34 -5.32
C TRP A 8 1.70 0.60 -6.38
N THR A 9 1.66 1.88 -6.07
CA THR A 9 2.18 2.94 -6.93
C THR A 9 3.09 3.87 -6.15
N LEU A 10 4.13 4.33 -6.82
CA LEU A 10 5.03 5.40 -6.39
C LEU A 10 5.06 6.43 -7.51
N SER A 11 4.61 7.64 -7.22
CA SER A 11 4.51 8.71 -8.20
C SER A 11 5.03 10.01 -7.61
N ARG A 12 5.64 10.85 -8.45
CA ARG A 12 6.09 12.18 -8.05
C ARG A 12 4.99 13.19 -8.35
N ASP A 13 4.69 14.04 -7.37
CA ASP A 13 3.77 15.17 -7.49
C ASP A 13 4.46 16.42 -6.93
N GLY A 14 4.92 17.29 -7.84
CA GLY A 14 5.81 18.40 -7.50
C GLY A 14 7.09 17.95 -6.79
N ASP A 15 7.29 18.47 -5.59
CA ASP A 15 8.43 18.14 -4.71
C ASP A 15 8.16 16.99 -3.73
N GLN A 16 7.00 16.34 -3.87
CA GLN A 16 6.61 15.24 -3.01
C GLN A 16 6.48 13.94 -3.80
N TRP A 17 6.63 12.84 -3.08
CA TRP A 17 6.41 11.49 -3.54
C TRP A 17 5.13 10.96 -2.93
N ARG A 18 4.14 10.67 -3.77
CA ARG A 18 2.90 10.00 -3.39
C ARG A 18 3.10 8.49 -3.50
N TRP A 19 2.65 7.78 -2.48
CA TRP A 19 2.60 6.33 -2.47
C TRP A 19 1.20 5.85 -2.12
N ARG A 20 0.80 4.73 -2.69
CA ARG A 20 -0.50 4.10 -2.45
C ARG A 20 -0.38 2.59 -2.61
N ALA A 21 -1.06 1.85 -1.76
CA ALA A 21 -1.30 0.43 -1.92
C ALA A 21 -2.80 0.18 -2.08
N VAL A 22 -3.17 -0.71 -3.00
CA VAL A 22 -4.54 -1.10 -3.27
C VAL A 22 -4.68 -2.61 -3.25
N ASP A 23 -5.83 -3.09 -2.80
CA ASP A 23 -6.22 -4.48 -3.01
C ASP A 23 -6.49 -4.68 -4.50
N ARG A 24 -5.94 -5.77 -5.07
CA ARG A 24 -6.04 -6.01 -6.51
C ARG A 24 -7.43 -6.48 -6.92
N VAL A 25 -8.17 -7.12 -6.02
CA VAL A 25 -9.47 -7.73 -6.29
C VAL A 25 -10.53 -6.66 -6.52
N ASP A 26 -10.58 -5.64 -5.66
CA ASP A 26 -11.64 -4.63 -5.65
C ASP A 26 -11.12 -3.19 -5.85
N GLN A 27 -9.80 -3.01 -6.01
CA GLN A 27 -9.13 -1.70 -6.13
C GLN A 27 -9.27 -0.80 -4.88
N THR A 28 -9.69 -1.37 -3.74
CA THR A 28 -9.83 -0.65 -2.47
C THR A 28 -8.48 -0.11 -2.02
N VAL A 29 -8.47 1.14 -1.54
CA VAL A 29 -7.25 1.73 -0.97
C VAL A 29 -6.99 1.15 0.40
N LEU A 30 -5.94 0.36 0.50
CA LEU A 30 -5.49 -0.18 1.78
C LEU A 30 -4.78 0.91 2.58
N THR A 31 -3.97 1.71 1.91
CA THR A 31 -3.19 2.80 2.51
C THR A 31 -2.61 3.73 1.46
N GLN A 32 -2.31 4.96 1.85
CA GLN A 32 -1.69 5.97 0.99
C GLN A 32 -1.01 7.05 1.84
N GLY A 33 -0.08 7.78 1.22
CA GLY A 33 0.56 8.91 1.87
C GLY A 33 1.49 9.69 0.93
N VAL A 34 2.18 10.66 1.53
CA VAL A 34 3.17 11.51 0.88
C VAL A 34 4.50 11.45 1.64
N ALA A 35 5.60 11.64 0.92
CA ALA A 35 6.94 11.81 1.49
C ALA A 35 7.74 12.85 0.70
N ARG A 36 8.82 13.38 1.27
CA ARG A 36 9.67 14.34 0.57
C ARG A 36 10.56 13.66 -0.47
N THR A 37 10.95 12.41 -0.21
CA THR A 37 11.82 11.64 -1.10
C THR A 37 11.19 10.31 -1.53
N ARG A 38 11.68 9.79 -2.66
CA ARG A 38 11.28 8.46 -3.16
C ARG A 38 11.62 7.35 -2.16
N ALA A 39 12.78 7.47 -1.50
CA ALA A 39 13.25 6.48 -0.54
C ALA A 39 12.33 6.40 0.67
N GLU A 40 11.93 7.55 1.24
CA GLU A 40 10.97 7.60 2.33
C GLU A 40 9.61 7.00 1.92
N ALA A 41 9.10 7.37 0.75
CA ALA A 41 7.84 6.82 0.24
C ALA A 41 7.89 5.29 0.08
N ALA A 42 9.02 4.74 -0.41
CA ALA A 42 9.22 3.30 -0.51
C ALA A 42 9.28 2.61 0.85
N VAL A 43 9.95 3.23 1.85
CA VAL A 43 10.00 2.71 3.23
C VAL A 43 8.61 2.69 3.86
N PHE A 44 7.83 3.75 3.67
CA PHE A 44 6.45 3.80 4.19
C PHE A 44 5.56 2.76 3.56
N LEU A 45 5.63 2.60 2.23
CA LEU A 45 4.92 1.55 1.52
C LEU A 45 5.32 0.16 2.04
N ALA A 46 6.62 -0.13 2.13
CA ALA A 46 7.11 -1.43 2.61
C ALA A 46 6.64 -1.72 4.04
N ARG A 47 6.74 -0.75 4.96
CA ARG A 47 6.23 -0.87 6.33
C ARG A 47 4.72 -1.12 6.35
N ALA A 48 3.97 -0.39 5.54
CA ALA A 48 2.52 -0.55 5.49
C ALA A 48 2.12 -1.92 4.93
N MET A 49 2.89 -2.48 3.98
CA MET A 49 2.69 -3.84 3.52
C MET A 49 3.04 -4.88 4.60
N SER A 50 4.17 -4.71 5.29
CA SER A 50 4.58 -5.62 6.37
C SER A 50 3.59 -5.63 7.54
N LEU A 51 2.99 -4.48 7.86
CA LEU A 51 2.01 -4.34 8.95
C LEU A 51 0.58 -4.68 8.50
N GLY A 52 0.23 -4.39 7.24
CA GLY A 52 -1.09 -4.62 6.65
C GLY A 52 -1.41 -6.10 6.39
N VAL A 53 -0.39 -6.93 6.17
CA VAL A 53 -0.56 -8.40 6.04
C VAL A 53 -1.16 -9.05 7.30
N LEU A 54 -1.03 -8.43 8.48
CA LEU A 54 -1.58 -8.97 9.73
C LEU A 54 -3.06 -8.65 9.96
N ARG A 55 -3.62 -7.60 9.34
CA ARG A 55 -5.03 -7.20 9.59
C ARG A 55 -6.04 -8.02 8.78
N GLN A 56 -5.64 -8.52 7.60
CA GLN A 56 -6.53 -9.28 6.71
C GLN A 56 -6.56 -10.79 7.01
N GLN A 57 -5.63 -11.32 7.82
CA GLN A 57 -5.65 -12.71 8.29
C GLN A 57 -6.51 -12.93 9.55
N GLY A 58 -7.05 -11.87 10.17
CA GLY A 58 -7.79 -11.96 11.43
C GLY A 58 -9.31 -11.70 11.37
N ALA A 59 -9.87 -11.38 10.20
CA ALA A 59 -11.27 -10.94 10.08
C ALA A 59 -12.14 -11.87 9.21
N ALA A 60 -11.90 -13.18 9.26
CA ALA A 60 -12.79 -14.20 8.72
C ALA A 60 -13.12 -15.25 9.80
N ALA A 61 -13.77 -14.80 10.88
CA ALA A 61 -14.52 -15.66 11.79
C ALA A 61 -15.51 -14.80 12.59
N ALA A 62 -16.72 -14.63 12.04
CA ALA A 62 -17.96 -14.38 12.80
C ALA A 62 -19.16 -14.63 11.86
#